data_AF-A0A2S5B8B6-F1
#
_entry.id   AF-A0A2S5B8B6-F1
#
_cell.length_a   1.000
_cell.length_b   1.000
_cell.length_c   1.000
_cell.angle_alpha   90.00
_cell.angle_beta   90.00
_cell.angle_gamma   90.00
#
_symmetry.space_group_name_H-M   'P 1'
#
loop_
_entity.id
_entity.type
_entity.pdbx_description
1 polymer ?
#
loop_
_entity_poly.entity_id
_entity_poly.type
_entity_poly.pdbx_seq_one_letter_code
_entity_poly.pdbx_strand_id
1 'polypeptide(L)'
;MHINFMPAVPLPEDAPERRELKPHEERALKKAQAFSETGRGYAIMHETRPGTIGIVVGSSPIALLAWSQSLPFRGSAKDAHADLALRNHSVGEKFLTWTDETPPLDTILAICTMWWIRDSYPSSIWAYPDELQYTMDEFHQDAKYRLDKPFGISSFKEEINMAPKVMAQRNGNLQFFRYHEKGGHFAAIEQPELLAKDLQDCFTQIWCFSQE
;
A
#
# COMPACT_ATOMS: atom_id res chain seq x y z
N MET A 1 16.08 -7.64 -4.77
CA MET A 1 14.92 -7.38 -3.88
C MET A 1 13.65 -7.43 -4.72
N HIS A 2 12.51 -7.85 -4.18
CA HIS A 2 11.22 -7.73 -4.86
C HIS A 2 10.23 -7.04 -3.92
N ILE A 3 9.42 -6.13 -4.48
CA ILE A 3 8.39 -5.38 -3.75
C ILE A 3 7.11 -5.37 -4.58
N ASN A 4 5.96 -5.29 -3.91
CA ASN A 4 4.67 -5.03 -4.55
C ASN A 4 4.09 -3.66 -4.19
N PHE A 5 4.88 -2.82 -3.53
CA PHE A 5 4.50 -1.48 -3.10
C PHE A 5 5.70 -0.55 -3.23
N MET A 6 5.54 0.53 -3.98
CA MET A 6 6.46 1.67 -4.03
C MET A 6 5.60 2.93 -4.10
N PRO A 7 5.64 3.82 -3.09
CA PRO A 7 4.77 4.98 -3.03
C PRO A 7 4.99 5.89 -4.24
N ALA A 8 3.93 6.33 -4.91
CA ALA A 8 4.07 7.37 -5.92
C ALA A 8 4.40 8.71 -5.25
N VAL A 9 5.20 9.53 -5.92
CA VAL A 9 5.34 10.95 -5.58
C VAL A 9 4.55 11.80 -6.59
N PRO A 10 4.00 12.96 -6.18
CA PRO A 10 3.33 13.85 -7.11
C PRO A 10 4.25 14.20 -8.29
N LEU A 11 3.78 13.93 -9.52
CA LEU A 11 4.48 14.34 -10.73
C LEU A 11 3.96 15.72 -11.17
N PRO A 12 4.81 16.73 -11.38
CA PRO A 12 4.39 17.99 -12.02
C PRO A 12 3.67 17.75 -13.35
N GLU A 13 2.75 18.63 -13.75
CA GLU A 13 1.99 18.47 -15.01
C GLU A 13 2.88 18.48 -16.26
N ASP A 14 3.98 19.22 -16.20
CA ASP A 14 4.97 19.37 -17.26
C ASP A 14 6.09 18.31 -17.22
N ALA A 15 6.05 17.40 -16.24
CA ALA A 15 7.06 16.37 -16.08
C ALA A 15 7.15 15.48 -17.35
N PRO A 16 8.34 15.32 -17.97
CA PRO A 16 8.49 14.55 -19.18
C PRO A 16 8.05 13.09 -19.01
N GLU A 17 8.16 12.54 -17.81
CA GLU A 17 7.71 11.20 -17.43
C GLU A 17 6.21 10.99 -17.69
N ARG A 18 5.39 12.06 -17.63
CA ARG A 18 3.96 11.97 -17.93
C ARG A 18 3.66 11.55 -19.36
N ARG A 19 4.59 11.77 -20.30
CA ARG A 19 4.42 11.40 -21.72
C ARG A 19 4.53 9.90 -21.96
N GLU A 20 5.15 9.18 -21.04
CA GLU A 20 5.39 7.73 -21.15
C GLU A 20 4.41 6.90 -20.32
N LEU A 21 3.51 7.56 -19.59
CA LEU A 21 2.54 6.89 -18.72
C LEU A 21 1.53 6.10 -19.54
N LYS A 22 1.29 4.88 -19.08
CA LYS A 22 0.20 4.04 -19.57
C LYS A 22 -1.11 4.43 -18.89
N PRO A 23 -2.27 4.13 -19.48
CA PRO A 23 -3.58 4.46 -18.88
C PRO A 23 -3.79 3.93 -17.45
N HIS A 24 -3.25 2.75 -17.12
CA HIS A 24 -3.34 2.20 -15.76
C HIS A 24 -2.44 2.96 -14.76
N GLU A 25 -1.32 3.52 -15.21
CA GLU A 25 -0.41 4.31 -14.38
C GLU A 25 -1.00 5.69 -14.10
N GLU A 26 -1.67 6.32 -15.08
CA GLU A 26 -2.43 7.56 -14.84
C GLU A 26 -3.55 7.37 -13.81
N ARG A 27 -4.27 6.24 -13.90
CA ARG A 27 -5.28 5.88 -12.90
C ARG A 27 -4.66 5.68 -11.52
N ALA A 28 -3.52 4.99 -11.44
CA ALA A 28 -2.80 4.79 -10.18
C ALA A 28 -2.35 6.13 -9.56
N LEU A 29 -1.84 7.07 -10.36
CA LEU A 29 -1.47 8.41 -9.88
C LEU A 29 -2.68 9.19 -9.34
N LYS A 30 -3.84 9.12 -10.00
CA LYS A 30 -5.07 9.74 -9.50
C LYS A 30 -5.51 9.12 -8.17
N LYS A 31 -5.40 7.80 -8.03
CA LYS A 31 -5.71 7.08 -6.78
C LYS A 31 -4.74 7.49 -5.65
N ALA A 32 -3.45 7.57 -5.95
CA ALA A 32 -2.41 8.05 -5.03
C ALA A 32 -2.66 9.49 -4.56
N GLN A 33 -3.05 10.38 -5.49
CA GLN A 33 -3.40 11.76 -5.15
C GLN A 33 -4.62 11.82 -4.22
N ALA A 34 -5.70 11.12 -4.55
CA ALA A 34 -6.89 11.06 -3.70
C ALA A 34 -6.56 10.48 -2.30
N PHE A 35 -5.73 9.43 -2.25
CA PHE A 35 -5.25 8.87 -0.98
C PHE A 35 -4.42 9.88 -0.18
N SER A 36 -3.57 10.67 -0.83
CA SER A 36 -2.79 11.72 -0.16
C SER A 36 -3.68 12.83 0.43
N GLU A 37 -4.74 13.20 -0.29
CA GLU A 37 -5.64 14.30 0.11
C GLU A 37 -6.58 13.89 1.25
N THR A 38 -7.13 12.68 1.21
CA THR A 38 -8.18 12.29 2.17
C THR A 38 -7.94 10.96 2.88
N GLY A 39 -7.03 10.12 2.39
CA GLY A 39 -6.75 8.75 2.85
C GLY A 39 -5.79 8.60 4.02
N ARG A 40 -5.07 9.67 4.38
CA ARG A 40 -3.96 9.64 5.35
C ARG A 40 -4.33 9.95 6.80
N GLY A 41 -5.60 10.14 7.14
CA GLY A 41 -6.02 10.50 8.49
C GLY A 41 -5.50 9.54 9.57
N TYR A 42 -5.49 8.24 9.25
CA TYR A 42 -4.93 7.23 10.13
C TYR A 42 -3.40 7.36 10.33
N ALA A 43 -2.66 7.62 9.23
CA ALA A 43 -1.21 7.71 9.24
C ALA A 43 -0.79 8.94 10.05
N ILE A 44 -1.49 10.06 9.88
CA ILE A 44 -1.29 11.28 10.67
C ILE A 44 -1.47 11.01 12.18
N MET A 45 -2.47 10.22 12.58
CA MET A 45 -2.65 9.84 13.98
C MET A 45 -1.52 8.94 14.50
N HIS A 46 -1.05 8.00 13.67
CA HIS A 46 0.08 7.12 13.99
C HIS A 46 1.40 7.90 14.08
N GLU A 47 1.62 8.86 13.18
CA GLU A 47 2.79 9.74 13.14
C GLU A 47 2.83 10.68 14.36
N THR A 48 1.71 11.34 14.68
CA THR A 48 1.72 12.47 15.61
C THR A 48 1.33 12.11 17.04
N ARG A 49 0.49 11.09 17.24
CA ARG A 49 -0.05 10.71 18.55
C ARG A 49 -0.08 9.17 18.74
N PRO A 50 1.03 8.44 18.49
CA PRO A 50 1.05 6.97 18.53
C PRO A 50 0.64 6.41 19.90
N GLY A 51 1.10 7.02 21.00
CA GLY A 51 0.72 6.59 22.36
C GLY A 51 -0.79 6.74 22.63
N THR A 52 -1.41 7.84 22.18
CA THR A 52 -2.84 8.09 22.37
C THR A 52 -3.67 7.11 21.56
N ILE A 53 -3.41 6.99 20.25
CA ILE A 53 -4.19 6.10 19.39
C ILE A 53 -3.96 4.62 19.73
N GLY A 54 -2.74 4.27 20.17
CA GLY A 54 -2.42 2.95 20.70
C GLY A 54 -3.31 2.56 21.88
N ILE A 55 -3.48 3.46 22.87
CA ILE A 55 -4.38 3.21 24.02
C ILE A 55 -5.85 3.14 23.57
N VAL A 56 -6.30 4.07 22.72
CA VAL A 56 -7.71 4.10 22.26
C VAL A 56 -8.08 2.80 21.54
N VAL A 57 -7.27 2.40 20.56
CA VAL A 57 -7.55 1.22 19.73
C VAL A 57 -7.27 -0.07 20.51
N GLY A 58 -6.25 -0.09 21.37
CA GLY A 58 -5.93 -1.23 22.25
C GLY A 58 -6.92 -1.42 23.41
N SER A 59 -7.76 -0.43 23.73
CA SER A 59 -8.70 -0.53 24.86
C SER A 59 -9.91 -1.43 24.59
N SER A 60 -10.23 -1.70 23.33
CA SER A 60 -11.44 -2.43 22.95
C SER A 60 -11.24 -3.20 21.64
N PRO A 61 -11.62 -4.49 21.56
CA PRO A 61 -11.54 -5.24 20.31
C PRO A 61 -12.50 -4.67 19.26
N ILE A 62 -13.57 -3.96 19.68
CA ILE A 62 -14.46 -3.25 18.76
C ILE A 62 -13.80 -1.97 18.24
N ALA A 63 -13.01 -1.28 19.07
CA ALA A 63 -12.22 -0.15 18.59
C ALA A 63 -11.12 -0.61 17.62
N LEU A 64 -10.44 -1.73 17.91
CA LEU A 64 -9.50 -2.37 16.99
C LEU A 64 -10.16 -2.78 15.69
N LEU A 65 -11.33 -3.43 15.74
CA LEU A 65 -12.06 -3.83 14.56
C LEU A 65 -12.54 -2.61 13.76
N ALA A 66 -13.12 -1.59 14.39
CA ALA A 66 -13.55 -0.37 13.69
C ALA A 66 -12.37 0.43 13.13
N TRP A 67 -11.23 0.40 13.82
CA TRP A 67 -9.99 0.97 13.31
C TRP A 67 -9.35 0.06 12.26
N SER A 68 -9.71 -1.22 12.07
CA SER A 68 -9.09 -2.11 11.07
C SER A 68 -10.02 -2.49 9.89
N GLN A 69 -11.32 -2.36 10.11
CA GLN A 69 -12.44 -2.58 9.21
C GLN A 69 -13.46 -1.42 9.27
N SER A 70 -13.99 -0.95 8.15
CA SER A 70 -15.31 -0.35 8.08
C SER A 70 -16.27 -1.46 7.72
N LEU A 71 -17.24 -1.69 8.59
CA LEU A 71 -18.35 -2.56 8.26
C LEU A 71 -19.11 -1.87 7.11
N PRO A 72 -19.35 -2.55 5.97
CA PRO A 72 -20.36 -2.04 5.05
C PRO A 72 -21.67 -2.01 5.83
N PHE A 73 -22.27 -0.82 5.95
CA PHE A 73 -23.62 -0.72 6.49
C PHE A 73 -24.50 -1.61 5.60
N ARG A 74 -25.13 -2.64 6.19
CA ARG A 74 -25.88 -3.72 5.50
C ARG A 74 -26.38 -3.34 4.09
N GLY A 75 -25.80 -3.96 3.05
CA GLY A 75 -26.45 -4.12 1.74
C GLY A 75 -26.01 -3.19 0.60
N SER A 76 -24.95 -2.40 0.73
CA SER A 76 -24.48 -1.50 -0.34
C SER A 76 -23.23 -2.02 -1.04
N ALA A 77 -23.29 -2.14 -2.36
CA ALA A 77 -22.15 -2.43 -3.24
C ALA A 77 -21.06 -1.35 -3.09
N LYS A 78 -19.80 -1.69 -3.43
CA LYS A 78 -18.63 -0.78 -3.44
C LYS A 78 -18.96 0.58 -4.10
N ASP A 79 -19.83 0.59 -5.10
CA ASP A 79 -20.21 1.77 -5.88
C ASP A 79 -21.02 2.81 -5.09
N ALA A 80 -21.81 2.38 -4.11
CA ALA A 80 -22.69 3.28 -3.34
C ALA A 80 -21.93 4.07 -2.24
N HIS A 81 -20.67 3.72 -1.98
CA HIS A 81 -19.84 4.33 -0.94
C HIS A 81 -18.69 5.18 -1.48
N ALA A 82 -18.48 5.26 -2.79
CA ALA A 82 -17.34 5.99 -3.37
C ALA A 82 -17.27 7.46 -2.87
N ASP A 83 -18.41 8.15 -2.71
CA ASP A 83 -18.47 9.54 -2.26
C ASP A 83 -18.32 9.74 -0.73
N LEU A 84 -18.61 8.70 0.07
CA LEU A 84 -18.50 8.74 1.54
C LEU A 84 -17.16 8.20 2.03
N ALA A 85 -16.60 7.20 1.34
CA ALA A 85 -15.26 6.66 1.57
C ALA A 85 -14.21 7.77 1.41
N LEU A 86 -14.40 8.68 0.45
CA LEU A 86 -13.51 9.84 0.25
C LEU A 86 -13.40 10.80 1.44
N ARG A 87 -14.25 10.70 2.49
CA ARG A 87 -14.33 11.72 3.55
C ARG A 87 -13.94 11.26 4.95
N ASN A 88 -13.75 9.96 5.21
CA ASN A 88 -13.46 9.45 6.56
C ASN A 88 -12.53 8.23 6.58
N HIS A 89 -11.25 8.41 6.25
CA HIS A 89 -10.30 7.29 6.24
C HIS A 89 -9.61 7.10 7.59
N SER A 90 -10.25 6.34 8.47
CA SER A 90 -9.54 5.57 9.50
C SER A 90 -8.95 4.30 8.87
N VAL A 91 -8.05 3.57 9.57
CA VAL A 91 -7.56 2.24 9.11
C VAL A 91 -8.74 1.25 8.91
N GLY A 92 -9.95 1.60 9.36
CA GLY A 92 -11.18 0.84 9.14
C GLY A 92 -11.33 0.41 7.68
N GLU A 93 -11.26 1.33 6.74
CA GLU A 93 -11.81 1.06 5.40
C GLU A 93 -10.87 0.27 4.48
N LYS A 94 -9.71 -0.16 4.98
CA LYS A 94 -8.62 -0.76 4.18
C LYS A 94 -9.08 -1.98 3.38
N PHE A 95 -9.75 -2.95 4.00
CA PHE A 95 -10.20 -4.17 3.32
C PHE A 95 -11.37 -3.95 2.34
N LEU A 96 -12.00 -2.77 2.34
CA LEU A 96 -13.03 -2.43 1.37
C LEU A 96 -12.47 -1.60 0.21
N THR A 97 -11.57 -0.67 0.52
CA THR A 97 -11.11 0.37 -0.42
C THR A 97 -9.76 0.06 -1.06
N TRP A 98 -8.93 -0.78 -0.41
CA TRP A 98 -7.57 -1.08 -0.84
C TRP A 98 -7.44 -2.46 -1.50
N THR A 99 -8.54 -3.21 -1.60
CA THR A 99 -8.60 -4.51 -2.26
C THR A 99 -9.44 -4.44 -3.52
N ASP A 100 -9.16 -5.33 -4.46
CA ASP A 100 -9.99 -5.58 -5.64
C ASP A 100 -11.27 -6.32 -5.25
N GLU A 101 -11.15 -7.35 -4.42
CA GLU A 101 -12.26 -8.08 -3.82
C GLU A 101 -12.20 -7.99 -2.29
N THR A 102 -13.35 -7.83 -1.63
CA THR A 102 -13.37 -7.76 -0.17
C THR A 102 -13.05 -9.14 0.41
N PRO A 103 -12.01 -9.26 1.26
CA PRO A 103 -11.67 -10.55 1.86
C PRO A 103 -12.83 -11.10 2.71
N PRO A 104 -12.93 -12.43 2.88
CA PRO A 104 -13.93 -13.04 3.74
C PRO A 104 -13.87 -12.47 5.16
N LEU A 105 -15.05 -12.30 5.80
CA LEU A 105 -15.14 -11.75 7.16
C LEU A 105 -14.25 -12.53 8.15
N ASP A 106 -14.20 -13.86 8.04
CA ASP A 106 -13.35 -14.71 8.88
C ASP A 106 -11.87 -14.37 8.75
N THR A 107 -11.39 -13.98 7.56
CA THR A 107 -10.00 -13.54 7.35
C THR A 107 -9.73 -12.23 8.07
N ILE A 108 -10.64 -11.27 7.96
CA ILE A 108 -10.53 -9.96 8.63
C ILE A 108 -10.55 -10.14 10.16
N LEU A 109 -11.49 -10.94 10.66
CA LEU A 109 -11.60 -11.25 12.09
C LEU A 109 -10.39 -12.01 12.61
N ALA A 110 -9.82 -12.94 11.83
CA ALA A 110 -8.59 -13.64 12.21
C ALA A 110 -7.42 -12.67 12.37
N ILE A 111 -7.24 -11.71 11.46
CA ILE A 111 -6.19 -10.69 11.54
C ILE A 111 -6.40 -9.77 12.75
N CYS A 112 -7.63 -9.27 12.95
CA CYS A 112 -7.94 -8.40 14.11
C CYS A 112 -7.77 -9.15 15.43
N THR A 113 -8.19 -10.41 15.48
CA THR A 113 -8.06 -11.26 16.67
C THR A 113 -6.59 -11.54 16.98
N MET A 114 -5.76 -11.76 15.95
CA MET A 114 -4.32 -11.90 16.11
C MET A 114 -3.71 -10.65 16.75
N TRP A 115 -4.05 -9.46 16.24
CA TRP A 115 -3.58 -8.19 16.80
C TRP A 115 -4.05 -7.98 18.24
N TRP A 116 -5.29 -8.32 18.54
CA TRP A 116 -5.88 -8.21 19.88
C TRP A 116 -5.17 -9.13 20.89
N ILE A 117 -5.09 -10.43 20.59
CA ILE A 117 -4.52 -11.43 21.52
C ILE A 117 -3.03 -11.18 21.76
N ARG A 118 -2.33 -10.60 20.77
CA ARG A 118 -0.90 -10.29 20.88
C ARG A 118 -0.61 -8.90 21.43
N ASP A 119 -1.63 -8.08 21.68
CA ASP A 119 -1.49 -6.66 22.02
C ASP A 119 -0.51 -5.92 21.07
N SER A 120 -0.56 -6.27 19.78
CA SER A 120 0.47 -5.85 18.84
C SER A 120 0.18 -4.52 18.18
N TYR A 121 -1.07 -4.04 18.23
CA TYR A 121 -1.46 -2.80 17.57
C TYR A 121 -0.64 -1.59 18.06
N PRO A 122 -0.52 -1.30 19.38
CA PRO A 122 0.25 -0.14 19.85
C PRO A 122 1.73 -0.20 19.45
N SER A 123 2.29 -1.41 19.37
CA SER A 123 3.69 -1.61 18.95
C SER A 123 3.90 -1.50 17.44
N SER A 124 2.89 -1.84 16.62
CA SER A 124 3.00 -1.87 15.16
C SER A 124 3.07 -0.49 14.49
N ILE A 125 2.67 0.56 15.22
CA ILE A 125 2.58 1.93 14.69
C ILE A 125 3.82 2.79 15.00
N TRP A 126 4.84 2.22 15.64
CA TRP A 126 6.07 2.95 16.01
C TRP A 126 6.94 3.38 14.83
N ALA A 127 6.75 2.78 13.65
CA ALA A 127 7.49 3.17 12.45
C ALA A 127 6.98 4.49 11.82
N TYR A 128 5.76 4.93 12.15
CA TYR A 128 5.14 6.11 11.53
C TYR A 128 5.81 7.44 11.87
N PRO A 129 6.23 7.73 13.13
CA PRO A 129 6.86 8.99 13.45
C PRO A 129 8.13 9.32 12.62
N ASP A 130 8.85 8.31 12.13
CA ASP A 130 10.01 8.51 11.25
C ASP A 130 9.61 9.10 9.89
N GLU A 131 8.34 8.95 9.45
CA GLU A 131 7.80 9.59 8.23
C GLU A 131 7.75 11.12 8.36
N LEU A 132 7.87 11.70 9.57
CA LEU A 132 7.92 13.16 9.76
C LEU A 132 9.26 13.79 9.36
N GLN A 133 10.31 12.99 9.16
CA GLN A 133 11.65 13.51 8.88
C GLN A 133 11.91 13.77 7.40
N TYR A 134 11.20 13.09 6.51
CA TYR A 134 11.39 13.19 5.07
C TYR A 134 10.06 13.07 4.34
N THR A 135 9.83 13.94 3.37
CA THR A 135 8.82 13.69 2.34
C THR A 135 9.23 12.49 1.49
N MET A 136 8.26 11.78 0.91
CA MET A 136 8.55 10.67 -0.01
C MET A 136 9.37 11.11 -1.22
N ASP A 137 9.22 12.37 -1.65
CA ASP A 137 10.01 12.92 -2.75
C ASP A 137 11.49 13.13 -2.35
N GLU A 138 11.75 13.67 -1.16
CA GLU A 138 13.12 13.75 -0.62
C GLU A 138 13.74 12.36 -0.48
N PHE A 139 12.99 11.37 0.00
CA PHE A 139 13.47 9.99 0.12
C PHE A 139 13.84 9.37 -1.24
N HIS A 140 13.02 9.60 -2.28
CA HIS A 140 13.28 9.09 -3.63
C HIS A 140 14.43 9.81 -4.36
N GLN A 141 14.73 11.05 -3.98
CA GLN A 141 15.81 11.84 -4.59
C GLN A 141 17.15 11.67 -3.87
N ASP A 142 17.15 11.21 -2.61
CA ASP A 142 18.37 10.97 -1.85
C ASP A 142 19.13 9.75 -2.40
N ALA A 143 20.34 10.01 -2.90
CA ALA A 143 21.24 9.01 -3.44
C ALA A 143 21.55 7.86 -2.45
N LYS A 144 21.44 8.12 -1.14
CA LYS A 144 21.61 7.11 -0.08
C LYS A 144 20.59 5.96 -0.20
N TYR A 145 19.37 6.24 -0.67
CA TYR A 145 18.29 5.25 -0.76
C TYR A 145 18.11 4.68 -2.17
N ARG A 146 19.01 5.03 -3.10
CA ARG A 146 19.00 4.48 -4.46
C ARG A 146 19.25 2.97 -4.45
N LEU A 147 18.45 2.23 -5.21
CA LEU A 147 18.51 0.77 -5.28
C LEU A 147 19.52 0.32 -6.34
N ASP A 148 20.81 0.28 -6.00
CA ASP A 148 21.87 -0.11 -6.95
C ASP A 148 21.85 -1.60 -7.33
N LYS A 149 21.40 -2.45 -6.40
CA LYS A 149 21.24 -3.89 -6.64
C LYS A 149 19.97 -4.16 -7.47
N PRO A 150 19.95 -5.21 -8.30
CA PRO A 150 18.76 -5.61 -9.04
C PRO A 150 17.52 -5.74 -8.15
N PHE A 151 16.44 -5.10 -8.58
CA PHE A 151 15.15 -5.26 -7.93
C PHE A 151 13.99 -5.41 -8.91
N GLY A 152 12.88 -5.94 -8.40
CA GLY A 152 11.66 -6.18 -9.14
C GLY A 152 10.44 -5.57 -8.47
N ILE A 153 9.44 -5.20 -9.28
CA ILE A 153 8.14 -4.72 -8.83
C ILE A 153 7.00 -5.55 -9.43
N SER A 154 6.04 -5.91 -8.59
CA SER A 154 4.70 -6.36 -9.01
C SER A 154 3.67 -5.27 -8.71
N SER A 155 3.05 -4.74 -9.75
CA SER A 155 2.07 -3.66 -9.70
C SER A 155 0.65 -4.21 -9.82
N PHE A 156 -0.21 -3.91 -8.86
CA PHE A 156 -1.59 -4.40 -8.81
C PHE A 156 -2.58 -3.25 -9.04
N LYS A 157 -3.62 -3.50 -9.83
CA LYS A 157 -4.61 -2.50 -10.27
C LYS A 157 -5.18 -1.65 -9.14
N GLU A 158 -5.48 -2.27 -8.00
CA GLU A 158 -6.16 -1.61 -6.88
C GLU A 158 -5.20 -1.17 -5.75
N GLU A 159 -3.89 -1.21 -5.96
CA GLU A 159 -2.92 -0.61 -5.03
C GLU A 159 -3.21 0.88 -4.85
N ILE A 160 -3.14 1.37 -3.61
CA ILE A 160 -3.58 2.72 -3.21
C ILE A 160 -2.59 3.81 -3.59
N ASN A 161 -1.31 3.47 -3.65
CA ASN A 161 -0.24 4.43 -3.89
C ASN A 161 0.91 3.76 -4.63
N MET A 162 0.67 3.34 -5.89
CA MET A 162 1.69 2.69 -6.71
C MET A 162 2.37 3.68 -7.65
N ALA A 163 3.71 3.72 -7.60
CA ALA A 163 4.53 4.47 -8.53
C ALA A 163 4.47 3.90 -9.96
N PRO A 164 4.41 4.76 -11.00
CA PRO A 164 4.62 4.34 -12.39
C PRO A 164 5.99 3.70 -12.61
N LYS A 165 6.11 2.86 -13.64
CA LYS A 165 7.35 2.17 -13.99
C LYS A 165 8.52 3.14 -14.22
N VAL A 166 8.28 4.25 -14.93
CA VAL A 166 9.31 5.25 -15.22
C VAL A 166 9.90 5.86 -13.95
N MET A 167 9.06 6.09 -12.93
CA MET A 167 9.50 6.57 -11.62
C MET A 167 10.28 5.50 -10.86
N ALA A 168 9.82 4.25 -10.89
CA ALA A 168 10.55 3.14 -10.27
C ALA A 168 11.94 2.93 -10.90
N GLN A 169 12.08 3.12 -12.22
CA GLN A 169 13.38 3.05 -12.91
C GLN A 169 14.34 4.17 -12.48
N ARG A 170 13.82 5.35 -12.11
CA ARG A 170 14.64 6.44 -11.58
C ARG A 170 15.25 6.10 -10.22
N ASN A 171 14.52 5.34 -9.41
CA ASN A 171 14.92 4.99 -8.05
C ASN A 171 15.97 3.86 -7.97
N GLY A 172 16.34 3.23 -9.10
CA GLY A 172 17.47 2.30 -9.14
C GLY A 172 17.46 1.29 -10.28
N ASN A 173 18.12 0.17 -10.05
CA ASN A 173 18.34 -0.92 -11.00
C ASN A 173 17.11 -1.85 -11.12
N LEU A 174 16.01 -1.33 -11.67
CA LEU A 174 14.78 -2.09 -11.90
C LEU A 174 14.97 -3.08 -13.06
N GLN A 175 14.98 -4.37 -12.73
CA GLN A 175 15.18 -5.46 -13.69
C GLN A 175 13.89 -6.22 -14.01
N PHE A 176 12.93 -6.22 -13.10
CA PHE A 176 11.64 -6.89 -13.26
C PHE A 176 10.50 -5.92 -12.97
N PHE A 177 9.52 -5.84 -13.88
CA PHE A 177 8.31 -5.07 -13.63
C PHE A 177 7.13 -5.78 -14.29
N ARG A 178 6.09 -6.08 -13.52
CA ARG A 178 4.87 -6.69 -14.03
C ARG A 178 3.66 -5.97 -13.47
N TYR A 179 2.68 -5.72 -14.33
CA TYR A 179 1.39 -5.15 -13.94
C TYR A 179 0.30 -6.21 -14.03
N HIS A 180 -0.62 -6.20 -13.06
CA HIS A 180 -1.77 -7.11 -12.96
C HIS A 180 -3.08 -6.32 -12.93
N GLU A 181 -4.06 -6.76 -13.72
CA GLU A 181 -5.41 -6.18 -13.76
C GLU A 181 -6.31 -6.63 -12.60
N LYS A 182 -5.80 -7.48 -11.69
CA LYS A 182 -6.52 -7.98 -10.52
C LYS A 182 -5.69 -7.81 -9.26
N GLY A 183 -6.35 -7.64 -8.12
CA GLY A 183 -5.73 -7.47 -6.80
C GLY A 183 -5.40 -6.02 -6.44
N GLY A 184 -5.19 -5.79 -5.15
CA GLY A 184 -4.83 -4.49 -4.58
C GLY A 184 -3.66 -4.56 -3.60
N HIS A 185 -3.79 -3.81 -2.51
CA HIS A 185 -2.73 -3.59 -1.52
C HIS A 185 -2.31 -4.88 -0.80
N PHE A 186 -3.27 -5.78 -0.54
CA PHE A 186 -3.01 -7.04 0.15
C PHE A 186 -2.76 -8.16 -0.86
N ALA A 187 -1.85 -7.94 -1.82
CA ALA A 187 -1.57 -8.84 -2.94
C ALA A 187 -1.36 -10.31 -2.53
N ALA A 188 -0.69 -10.56 -1.39
CA ALA A 188 -0.45 -11.92 -0.89
C ALA A 188 -1.74 -12.63 -0.39
N ILE A 189 -2.75 -11.87 0.03
CA ILE A 189 -4.07 -12.38 0.43
C ILE A 189 -4.98 -12.49 -0.80
N GLU A 190 -4.95 -11.49 -1.67
CA GLU A 190 -5.89 -11.36 -2.78
C GLU A 190 -5.51 -12.22 -4.00
N GLN A 191 -4.22 -12.26 -4.33
CA GLN A 191 -3.70 -12.92 -5.54
C GLN A 191 -2.44 -13.72 -5.22
N PRO A 192 -2.49 -14.70 -4.30
CA PRO A 192 -1.31 -15.41 -3.82
C PRO A 192 -0.55 -16.12 -4.95
N GLU A 193 -1.26 -16.73 -5.91
CA GLU A 193 -0.63 -17.44 -7.04
C GLU A 193 0.08 -16.47 -8.00
N LEU A 194 -0.51 -15.31 -8.27
CA LEU A 194 0.10 -14.30 -9.13
C LEU A 194 1.37 -13.74 -8.47
N LEU A 195 1.29 -13.36 -7.20
CA LEU A 195 2.46 -12.83 -6.48
C LEU A 195 3.57 -13.89 -6.33
N ALA A 196 3.21 -15.15 -6.03
CA ALA A 196 4.18 -16.24 -5.94
C ALA A 196 4.87 -16.50 -7.29
N LYS A 197 4.13 -16.45 -8.39
CA LYS A 197 4.69 -16.61 -9.74
C LYS A 197 5.62 -15.45 -10.10
N ASP A 198 5.24 -14.23 -9.76
CA ASP A 198 6.09 -13.05 -9.95
C ASP A 198 7.40 -13.14 -9.18
N LEU A 199 7.36 -13.59 -7.92
CA LEU A 199 8.56 -13.82 -7.14
C LEU A 199 9.47 -14.84 -7.82
N GLN A 200 8.94 -15.99 -8.23
CA GLN A 200 9.71 -17.02 -8.94
C GLN A 200 10.36 -16.48 -10.21
N ASP A 201 9.59 -15.80 -11.06
CA ASP A 201 10.08 -15.26 -12.33
C ASP A 201 11.12 -14.16 -12.10
N CYS A 202 10.85 -13.25 -11.16
CA CYS A 202 11.77 -12.19 -10.78
C CYS A 202 13.10 -12.76 -10.30
N PHE A 203 13.09 -13.70 -9.37
CA PHE A 203 14.32 -14.31 -8.84
C PHE A 203 15.03 -15.19 -9.87
N THR A 204 14.30 -15.87 -10.76
CA THR A 204 14.92 -16.59 -11.90
C THR A 204 15.68 -15.63 -12.82
N GLN A 205 15.16 -14.42 -13.02
CA GLN A 205 15.78 -13.40 -13.88
C GLN A 205 16.95 -12.69 -13.21
N ILE A 206 16.79 -12.25 -11.96
CA ILE A 206 17.81 -11.42 -11.28
C ILE A 206 18.89 -12.23 -10.56
N TRP A 207 18.60 -13.49 -10.23
CA TRP A 207 19.53 -14.35 -9.52
C TRP A 207 20.22 -15.30 -10.50
N CYS A 208 21.38 -14.90 -10.98
CA CYS A 208 22.29 -15.83 -11.64
C CYS A 208 22.91 -16.71 -10.56
N PHE A 209 22.50 -17.98 -10.46
CA PHE A 209 23.35 -18.97 -9.81
C PHE A 209 24.62 -19.08 -10.66
N SER A 210 25.71 -18.45 -10.23
CA SER A 210 27.03 -18.84 -10.72
C SER A 210 27.19 -20.29 -10.33
N GLN A 211 27.13 -21.19 -11.32
CA GLN A 211 27.63 -22.54 -11.13
C GLN A 211 29.16 -22.42 -11.09
N GLU A 212 29.69 -22.18 -9.88
CA GLU A 212 31.08 -22.47 -9.57
C GLU A 212 31.24 -23.96 -9.26
#